data_AF-A0A1I2LD88-F1
#
_entry.id   AF-A0A1I2LD88-F1
#
_cell.length_a   1.000
_cell.length_b   1.000
_cell.length_c   1.000
_cell.angle_alpha   90.00
_cell.angle_beta   90.00
_cell.angle_gamma   90.00
#
_symmetry.space_group_name_H-M   'P 1'
#
loop_
_entity.id
_entity.type
_entity.pdbx_description
1 polymer ?
#
loop_
_entity_poly.entity_id
_entity_poly.type
_entity_poly.pdbx_seq_one_letter_code
_entity_poly.pdbx_strand_id
1 'polypeptide(L)'
;MKDLAVRLAALDADASAAVQVIAYFDGLVELRHVPEPGALPDVRMLDQPAAPWLPSTVHAITTTPSLRAAAARLRLHHSTLQDRVVQAEHLLGWSLRDPAGVFRAHLALVLRRLHRNPVSR
;
A
#
# COMPACT_ATOMS: atom_id res chain seq x y z
N MET A 1 1.05 24.83 -5.27
CA MET A 1 0.79 23.53 -5.96
C MET A 1 -0.30 23.61 -7.03
N LYS A 2 -1.50 24.19 -6.78
CA LYS A 2 -2.57 24.29 -7.80
C LYS A 2 -2.14 24.96 -9.11
N ASP A 3 -1.44 26.09 -9.04
CA ASP A 3 -0.98 26.82 -10.24
C ASP A 3 0.06 26.03 -11.06
N LEU A 4 0.91 25.25 -10.38
CA LEU A 4 1.86 24.34 -11.01
C LEU A 4 1.15 23.19 -11.74
N ALA A 5 0.11 22.62 -11.14
CA ALA A 5 -0.67 21.54 -11.76
C ALA A 5 -1.34 21.99 -13.06
N VAL A 6 -1.92 23.20 -13.09
CA VAL A 6 -2.56 23.77 -14.29
C VAL A 6 -1.54 23.99 -15.40
N ARG A 7 -0.36 24.53 -15.08
CA ARG A 7 0.70 24.74 -16.07
C ARG A 7 1.28 23.42 -16.60
N LEU A 8 1.41 22.40 -15.76
CA LEU A 8 1.82 21.06 -16.17
C LEU A 8 0.80 20.40 -17.09
N ALA A 9 -0.51 20.60 -16.89
CA ALA A 9 -1.54 19.95 -17.70
C ALA A 9 -1.43 20.29 -19.20
N ALA A 10 -0.92 21.48 -19.52
CA ALA A 10 -0.66 21.91 -20.89
C ALA A 10 0.57 21.25 -21.54
N LEU A 11 1.49 20.70 -20.73
CA LEU A 11 2.75 20.08 -21.17
C LEU A 11 2.70 18.55 -21.10
N ASP A 12 2.11 18.02 -20.03
CA ASP A 12 1.98 16.60 -19.73
C ASP A 12 0.81 16.39 -18.75
N ALA A 13 -0.25 15.76 -19.24
CA ALA A 13 -1.45 15.49 -18.46
C ALA A 13 -1.21 14.49 -17.33
N ASP A 14 -0.33 13.50 -17.52
CA ASP A 14 -0.04 12.46 -16.52
C ASP A 14 0.80 13.05 -15.38
N ALA A 15 1.79 13.88 -15.71
CA ALA A 15 2.57 14.61 -14.71
C ALA A 15 1.69 15.58 -13.90
N SER A 16 0.74 16.27 -14.55
CA SER A 16 -0.23 17.11 -13.83
C SER A 16 -1.11 16.29 -12.88
N ALA A 17 -1.63 15.15 -13.34
CA ALA A 17 -2.46 14.28 -12.51
C ALA A 17 -1.71 13.82 -11.25
N ALA A 18 -0.43 13.44 -11.37
CA ALA A 18 0.40 13.08 -10.23
C ALA A 18 0.52 14.22 -9.19
N VAL A 19 0.73 15.46 -9.65
CA VAL A 19 0.82 16.64 -8.76
C VAL A 19 -0.51 16.95 -8.08
N GLN A 20 -1.64 16.74 -8.78
CA GLN A 20 -2.96 16.92 -8.20
C GLN A 20 -3.24 15.89 -7.09
N VAL A 21 -2.81 14.64 -7.27
CA VAL A 21 -2.94 13.60 -6.24
C VAL A 21 -2.15 13.97 -4.98
N ILE A 22 -0.91 14.46 -5.13
CA ILE A 22 -0.09 14.92 -3.99
C ILE A 22 -0.81 16.07 -3.26
N ALA A 23 -1.24 17.10 -3.99
CA ALA A 23 -1.92 18.26 -3.41
C ALA A 23 -3.25 17.89 -2.72
N TYR A 24 -3.95 16.87 -3.23
CA TYR A 24 -5.16 16.34 -2.59
C TYR A 24 -4.85 15.70 -1.23
N PHE A 25 -3.82 14.86 -1.15
CA PHE A 25 -3.41 14.24 0.11
C PHE A 25 -2.85 15.26 1.11
N ASP A 26 -2.10 16.27 0.65
CA ASP A 26 -1.65 17.38 1.51
C ASP A 26 -2.86 18.08 2.17
N GLY A 27 -3.89 18.41 1.38
CA GLY A 27 -5.12 19.00 1.91
C GLY A 27 -5.86 18.10 2.90
N LEU A 28 -5.89 16.77 2.69
CA LEU A 28 -6.49 15.84 3.65
C LEU A 28 -5.72 15.79 4.97
N VAL A 29 -4.40 15.91 4.95
CA VAL A 29 -3.55 15.97 6.15
C VAL A 29 -3.78 17.28 6.91
N GLU A 30 -3.98 18.40 6.22
CA GLU A 30 -4.29 19.69 6.87
C GLU A 30 -5.67 19.70 7.53
N LEU A 31 -6.65 19.00 6.94
CA LEU A 31 -8.04 18.97 7.40
C LEU A 31 -8.28 18.04 8.61
N ARG A 32 -7.32 17.18 8.97
CA ARG A 32 -7.50 16.19 10.04
C ARG A 32 -6.19 15.91 10.76
N HIS A 33 -6.25 15.74 12.08
CA HIS A 33 -5.13 15.17 12.82
C HIS A 33 -4.94 13.72 12.38
N VAL A 34 -4.00 13.50 11.46
CA VAL A 34 -3.68 12.16 10.96
C VAL A 34 -3.01 11.42 12.11
N PRO A 35 -3.57 10.29 12.57
CA PRO A 35 -2.94 9.50 13.61
C PRO A 35 -1.58 8.99 13.13
N GLU A 36 -0.65 8.82 14.06
CA GLU A 36 0.64 8.20 13.79
C GLU A 36 0.46 6.93 12.94
N PRO A 37 1.23 6.72 11.85
CA PRO A 37 0.96 5.62 10.92
C PRO A 37 0.90 4.24 11.59
N GLY A 38 1.68 4.00 12.64
CA GLY A 38 1.63 2.76 13.43
C GLY A 38 0.33 2.54 14.22
N ALA A 39 -0.45 3.59 14.46
CA ALA A 39 -1.76 3.51 15.11
C ALA A 39 -2.91 3.20 14.12
N LEU A 40 -2.64 3.15 12.82
CA LEU A 40 -3.65 2.77 11.83
C LEU A 40 -3.91 1.25 11.89
N PRO A 41 -5.18 0.80 11.91
CA PRO A 41 -5.53 -0.63 11.96
C PRO A 41 -4.84 -1.45 10.87
N ASP A 42 -4.83 -0.94 9.64
CA ASP A 42 -4.25 -1.64 8.49
C ASP A 42 -2.73 -1.84 8.64
N VAL A 43 -2.03 -0.85 9.19
CA VAL A 43 -0.58 -0.94 9.48
C VAL A 43 -0.33 -1.93 10.62
N ARG A 44 -1.13 -1.88 11.69
CA ARG A 44 -1.04 -2.84 12.80
C ARG A 44 -1.32 -4.27 12.36
N MET A 45 -2.25 -4.49 11.43
CA MET A 45 -2.54 -5.83 10.92
C MET A 45 -1.35 -6.41 10.16
N LEU A 46 -0.62 -5.58 9.40
CA LEU A 46 0.61 -6.02 8.72
C LEU A 46 1.74 -6.38 9.69
N ASP A 47 1.75 -5.81 10.90
CA ASP A 47 2.77 -6.06 11.92
C ASP A 47 2.38 -7.11 12.98
N GLN A 48 1.33 -7.89 12.70
CA GLN A 48 0.90 -8.93 13.63
C GLN A 48 1.95 -10.02 13.83
N PRO A 49 2.38 -10.30 15.08
CA PRO A 49 3.44 -11.28 15.36
C PRO A 49 3.11 -12.70 14.89
N ALA A 50 1.83 -13.05 14.83
CA ALA A 50 1.36 -14.37 14.38
C ALA A 50 1.54 -14.59 12.87
N ALA A 51 1.77 -13.53 12.08
CA ALA A 51 1.91 -13.59 10.63
C ALA A 51 3.13 -12.80 10.14
N PRO A 52 4.36 -13.16 10.51
CA PRO A 52 5.57 -12.43 10.11
C PRO A 52 5.81 -12.45 8.59
N TRP A 53 5.17 -13.39 7.88
CA TRP A 53 5.18 -13.50 6.42
C TRP A 53 4.25 -12.50 5.73
N LEU A 54 3.31 -11.88 6.44
CA LEU A 54 2.22 -11.09 5.84
C LEU A 54 2.74 -9.88 5.04
N PRO A 55 3.65 -9.03 5.54
CA PRO A 55 4.14 -7.89 4.76
C PRO A 55 4.82 -8.28 3.44
N SER A 56 5.62 -9.35 3.45
CA SER A 56 6.33 -9.79 2.24
C SER A 56 5.40 -10.45 1.22
N THR A 57 4.41 -11.22 1.69
CA THR A 57 3.36 -11.77 0.84
C THR A 57 2.50 -10.68 0.20
N VAL A 58 1.99 -9.73 0.99
CA VAL A 58 1.19 -8.61 0.49
C VAL A 58 2.00 -7.77 -0.49
N HIS A 59 3.26 -7.46 -0.15
CA HIS A 59 4.13 -6.72 -1.06
C HIS A 59 4.30 -7.43 -2.41
N ALA A 60 4.61 -8.74 -2.40
CA ALA A 60 4.76 -9.50 -3.63
C ALA A 60 3.48 -9.50 -4.49
N ILE A 61 2.30 -9.61 -3.88
CA ILE A 61 1.02 -9.57 -4.59
C ILE A 61 0.80 -8.18 -5.22
N THR A 62 1.06 -7.10 -4.47
CA THR A 62 0.85 -5.72 -4.95
C THR A 62 1.84 -5.28 -6.04
N THR A 63 3.00 -5.95 -6.18
CA THR A 63 4.06 -5.54 -7.12
C THR A 63 4.28 -6.53 -8.25
N THR A 64 3.49 -7.59 -8.36
CA THR A 64 3.61 -8.57 -9.45
C THR A 64 2.30 -8.71 -10.20
N PRO A 65 2.33 -9.07 -11.49
CA PRO A 65 1.12 -9.11 -12.31
C PRO A 65 0.24 -10.34 -12.05
N SER A 66 0.67 -11.29 -11.22
CA SER A 66 -0.10 -12.50 -10.92
C SER A 66 0.38 -13.19 -9.65
N LEU A 67 -0.50 -14.03 -9.05
CA LEU A 67 -0.13 -14.87 -7.92
C LEU A 67 1.00 -15.85 -8.25
N ARG A 68 1.09 -16.34 -9.50
CA ARG A 68 2.20 -17.21 -9.91
C ARG A 68 3.54 -16.46 -9.87
N ALA A 69 3.56 -15.20 -10.33
CA ALA A 69 4.74 -14.36 -10.27
C ALA A 69 5.12 -13.99 -8.82
N ALA A 70 4.13 -13.71 -7.96
CA ALA A 70 4.35 -13.50 -6.53
C ALA A 70 4.97 -14.74 -5.86
N ALA A 71 4.49 -15.94 -6.18
CA ALA A 71 5.00 -17.19 -5.60
C ALA A 71 6.45 -17.43 -6.01
N ALA A 72 6.77 -17.21 -7.29
CA ALA A 72 8.14 -17.28 -7.80
C ALA A 72 9.06 -16.28 -7.11
N ARG A 73 8.62 -15.02 -6.94
CA ARG A 73 9.39 -13.97 -6.24
C ARG A 73 9.71 -14.34 -4.80
N LEU A 74 8.77 -14.97 -4.10
CA LEU A 74 8.94 -15.41 -2.71
C LEU A 74 9.58 -16.79 -2.57
N ARG A 75 9.89 -17.47 -3.69
CA ARG A 75 10.38 -18.86 -3.73
C ARG A 75 9.45 -19.83 -2.98
N LEU A 76 8.15 -19.63 -3.11
CA LEU A 76 7.11 -20.49 -2.54
C LEU A 76 6.50 -21.37 -3.63
N HIS A 77 6.04 -22.55 -3.23
CA HIS A 77 5.10 -23.29 -4.07
C HIS A 77 3.80 -22.50 -4.22
N HIS A 78 3.16 -22.63 -5.39
CA HIS A 78 1.95 -21.88 -5.70
C HIS A 78 0.81 -22.14 -4.69
N SER A 79 0.65 -23.41 -4.25
CA SER A 79 -0.33 -23.79 -3.21
C SER A 79 -0.07 -23.06 -1.90
N THR A 80 1.18 -23.02 -1.43
CA THR A 80 1.55 -22.30 -0.21
C THR A 80 1.25 -20.81 -0.29
N LEU A 81 1.46 -20.18 -1.46
CA LEU A 81 1.07 -18.78 -1.62
C LEU A 81 -0.45 -18.63 -1.56
N GLN A 82 -1.22 -19.50 -2.23
CA GLN A 82 -2.68 -19.44 -2.17
C GLN A 82 -3.21 -19.56 -0.74
N ASP A 83 -2.65 -20.48 0.06
CA ASP A 83 -3.00 -20.62 1.48
C ASP A 83 -2.70 -19.34 2.27
N ARG A 84 -1.53 -18.73 2.02
CA ARG A 84 -1.17 -17.43 2.63
C ARG A 84 -2.09 -16.30 2.19
N VAL A 85 -2.56 -16.29 0.95
CA VAL A 85 -3.52 -15.28 0.46
C VAL A 85 -4.82 -15.41 1.24
N VAL A 86 -5.37 -16.62 1.37
CA VAL A 86 -6.60 -16.86 2.14
C VAL A 86 -6.44 -16.43 3.61
N GLN A 87 -5.32 -16.81 4.24
CA GLN A 87 -5.02 -16.40 5.61
C GLN A 87 -4.86 -14.88 5.74
N ALA A 88 -4.20 -14.24 4.77
CA ALA A 88 -4.03 -12.79 4.75
C ALA A 88 -5.38 -12.07 4.63
N GLU A 89 -6.25 -12.51 3.72
CA GLU A 89 -7.59 -11.94 3.54
C GLU A 89 -8.44 -12.09 4.82
N HIS A 90 -8.32 -13.21 5.53
CA HIS A 90 -8.97 -13.40 6.83
C HIS A 90 -8.43 -12.45 7.90
N LEU A 91 -7.11 -12.24 7.97
CA LEU A 91 -6.49 -11.33 8.94
C LEU A 91 -6.81 -9.86 8.64
N LEU A 92 -6.81 -9.50 7.37
CA LEU A 92 -7.05 -8.13 6.92
C LEU A 92 -8.54 -7.78 6.95
N GLY A 93 -9.42 -8.74 6.65
CA GLY A 93 -10.86 -8.53 6.50
C GLY A 93 -11.26 -7.91 5.16
N TRP A 94 -10.38 -7.98 4.15
CA TRP A 94 -10.66 -7.58 2.77
C TRP A 94 -9.93 -8.47 1.77
N SER A 95 -10.46 -8.53 0.55
CA SER A 95 -9.91 -9.28 -0.57
C SER A 95 -8.60 -8.66 -1.09
N LEU A 96 -7.58 -9.47 -1.33
CA LEU A 96 -6.34 -9.08 -2.03
C LEU A 96 -6.40 -9.41 -3.52
N ARG A 97 -7.55 -9.88 -4.00
CA ARG A 97 -7.81 -10.22 -5.41
C ARG A 97 -8.49 -9.08 -6.17
N ASP A 98 -9.09 -8.15 -5.44
CA ASP A 98 -9.80 -7.01 -6.03
C ASP A 98 -8.92 -5.74 -6.03
N PRO A 99 -9.03 -4.88 -7.06
CA PRO A 99 -8.19 -3.68 -7.18
C PRO A 99 -8.22 -2.75 -5.96
N ALA A 100 -9.40 -2.58 -5.34
CA ALA A 100 -9.57 -1.73 -4.16
C ALA A 100 -8.80 -2.26 -2.95
N GLY A 101 -8.81 -3.57 -2.74
CA GLY A 101 -8.09 -4.20 -1.63
C GLY A 101 -6.58 -4.23 -1.85
N VAL A 102 -6.13 -4.41 -3.09
CA VAL A 102 -4.71 -4.26 -3.47
C VAL A 102 -4.23 -2.83 -3.23
N PHE A 103 -5.01 -1.82 -3.63
CA PHE A 103 -4.66 -0.41 -3.38
C PHE A 103 -4.55 -0.10 -1.89
N ARG A 104 -5.54 -0.52 -1.10
CA ARG A 104 -5.52 -0.36 0.36
C ARG A 104 -4.30 -1.03 0.98
N ALA A 105 -3.97 -2.24 0.55
CA ALA A 105 -2.80 -2.96 1.02
C ALA A 105 -1.48 -2.27 0.65
N HIS A 106 -1.40 -1.70 -0.56
CA HIS A 106 -0.25 -0.90 -1.00
C HIS A 106 -0.06 0.34 -0.11
N LEU A 107 -1.13 1.06 0.18
CA LEU A 107 -1.09 2.23 1.07
C LEU A 107 -0.64 1.85 2.49
N ALA A 108 -1.17 0.75 3.04
CA ALA A 108 -0.76 0.24 4.34
C ALA A 108 0.74 -0.12 4.39
N LEU A 109 1.29 -0.71 3.32
CA LEU A 109 2.73 -1.01 3.21
C LEU A 109 3.60 0.25 3.17
N VAL A 110 3.16 1.29 2.46
CA VAL A 110 3.86 2.59 2.39
C VAL A 110 3.89 3.23 3.77
N LEU A 111 2.74 3.31 4.44
CA LEU A 111 2.60 3.88 5.78
C LEU A 111 3.42 3.11 6.82
N ARG A 112 3.41 1.77 6.73
CA ARG A 112 4.27 0.91 7.56
C ARG A 112 5.76 1.21 7.35
N ARG A 113 6.20 1.42 6.11
CA ARG A 113 7.59 1.75 5.82
C ARG A 113 7.98 3.09 6.43
N LEU A 114 7.13 4.11 6.31
CA LEU A 114 7.35 5.42 6.94
C LEU A 114 7.40 5.30 8.47
N HIS A 115 6.53 4.50 9.08
CA HIS A 115 6.55 4.26 10.52
C HIS A 115 7.84 3.60 11.01
N ARG A 116 8.35 2.61 10.27
CA ARG A 116 9.56 1.86 10.65
C ARG A 116 10.86 2.61 10.33
N ASN A 117 10.80 3.51 9.35
CA ASN A 117 11.91 4.36 8.94
C ASN A 117 11.50 5.83 9.05
N PRO A 118 11.32 6.35 10.28
CA PRO A 118 11.02 7.77 10.45
C PRO A 118 12.14 8.58 9.82
N VAL A 119 11.79 9.54 8.98
CA VAL A 119 12.78 10.48 8.43
C VAL A 119 13.32 11.25 9.62
N SER A 120 14.58 11.04 9.96
CA SER A 120 15.27 11.85 10.97
C SER A 120 15.12 13.31 10.58
N ARG A 121 14.31 14.06 11.33
CA ARG A 121 14.22 15.52 11.23
C ARG A 121 15.31 16.14 12.09
#